data_AF-A0A3S1NMP6-F1
#
_entry.id   AF-A0A3S1NMP6-F1
#
_cell.length_a   1.000
_cell.length_b   1.000
_cell.length_c   1.000
_cell.angle_alpha   90.00
_cell.angle_beta   90.00
_cell.angle_gamma   90.00
#
_symmetry.space_group_name_H-M   'P 1'
#
loop_
_entity.id
_entity.type
_entity.pdbx_description
1 polymer ?
#
loop_
_entity_poly.entity_id
_entity_poly.type
_entity_poly.pdbx_seq_one_letter_code
_entity_poly.pdbx_strand_id
1 'polypeptide(L)' 'ILACAPGTPFLRTRRLTRAADGRAIEFVTSLLNPAHFALHLEF' A
#
# COMPACT_ATOMS: atom_id res chain seq x y z
N ILE A 1 -3.46 -10.34 10.89
CA ILE A 1 -3.76 -9.29 9.87
C ILE A 1 -3.47 -9.82 8.48
N LEU A 2 -2.22 -10.15 8.13
CA LEU A 2 -1.87 -10.58 6.77
C LEU A 2 -1.98 -12.09 6.50
N ALA A 3 -2.28 -12.91 7.51
CA ALA A 3 -2.28 -14.38 7.41
C ALA A 3 -0.96 -14.96 6.86
N CYS A 4 0.16 -14.36 7.26
CA CYS A 4 1.51 -14.85 6.98
C CYS A 4 2.22 -15.22 8.29
N ALA A 5 3.28 -16.04 8.19
CA ALA A 5 4.09 -16.38 9.36
C ALA A 5 4.76 -15.11 9.95
N PRO A 6 4.97 -15.03 11.27
CA PRO A 6 5.71 -13.93 11.88
C PRO A 6 7.10 -13.76 11.25
N GLY A 7 7.51 -12.51 11.02
CA GLY A 7 8.79 -12.20 10.35
C GLY A 7 8.76 -12.32 8.83
N THR A 8 7.66 -12.77 8.22
CA THR A 8 7.52 -12.78 6.75
C THR A 8 7.57 -11.34 6.20
N PRO A 9 8.46 -11.03 5.24
CA PRO A 9 8.44 -9.75 4.56
C PRO A 9 7.11 -9.49 3.87
N PHE A 10 6.64 -8.25 3.86
CA PHE A 10 5.39 -7.85 3.20
C PHE A 10 5.53 -6.46 2.60
N LEU A 11 4.64 -6.10 1.68
CA LEU A 11 4.65 -4.78 1.08
C LEU A 11 3.78 -3.81 1.89
N ARG A 12 4.39 -2.71 2.35
CA ARG A 12 3.69 -1.60 2.98
C ARG A 12 3.65 -0.41 2.04
N THR A 13 2.45 -0.04 1.59
CA THR A 13 2.25 1.14 0.74
C THR A 13 1.54 2.26 1.49
N ARG A 14 1.77 3.49 1.03
CA ARG A 14 1.11 4.70 1.52
C ARG A 14 0.61 5.47 0.32
N ARG A 15 -0.68 5.84 0.32
CA ARG A 15 -1.30 6.64 -0.73
C ARG A 15 -1.90 7.90 -0.14
N LEU A 16 -1.59 9.05 -0.74
CA LEU A 16 -2.23 10.33 -0.46
C LEU A 16 -3.01 10.75 -1.69
N THR A 17 -4.34 10.79 -1.57
CA THR A 17 -5.23 11.30 -2.61
C THR A 17 -5.47 12.78 -2.37
N ARG A 18 -5.33 13.61 -3.40
CA ARG A 18 -5.57 15.05 -3.34
C ARG A 18 -6.71 15.45 -4.27
N ALA A 19 -7.45 16.47 -3.87
CA ALA A 19 -8.41 17.17 -4.72
C ALA A 19 -7.68 17.93 -5.83
N ALA A 20 -8.43 18.39 -6.83
CA ALA A 20 -7.91 19.21 -7.92
C ALA A 20 -7.25 20.52 -7.42
N ASP A 21 -7.72 21.06 -6.28
CA ASP A 21 -7.14 22.23 -5.62
C ASP A 21 -5.91 21.90 -4.72
N GLY A 22 -5.45 20.65 -4.74
CA GLY A 22 -4.29 20.18 -3.97
C GLY A 22 -4.58 19.82 -2.51
N ARG A 23 -5.78 20.08 -1.97
CA ARG A 23 -6.13 19.64 -0.61
C ARG A 23 -6.09 18.12 -0.50
N ALA A 24 -5.65 17.64 0.65
CA ALA A 24 -5.72 16.22 0.97
C ALA A 24 -7.18 15.77 1.09
N ILE A 25 -7.53 14.69 0.39
CA ILE A 25 -8.83 14.01 0.52
C ILE A 25 -8.66 12.77 1.41
N GLU A 26 -7.62 11.98 1.18
CA GLU A 26 -7.48 10.67 1.81
C GLU A 26 -6.00 10.31 2.03
N PHE A 27 -5.69 9.73 3.19
CA PHE A 27 -4.40 9.11 3.45
C PHE A 27 -4.60 7.66 3.89
N VAL A 28 -4.14 6.70 3.08
CA VAL A 28 -4.30 5.27 3.33
C VAL A 28 -2.96 4.59 3.52
N THR A 29 -2.87 3.73 4.54
CA THR A 29 -1.78 2.76 4.68
C THR A 29 -2.32 1.37 4.38
N SER A 30 -1.71 0.68 3.43
CA SER A 30 -2.03 -0.70 3.11
C SER A 30 -0.89 -1.63 3.49
N LEU A 31 -1.24 -2.80 4.00
CA LEU A 31 -0.33 -3.91 4.23
C LEU A 31 -0.75 -5.02 3.27
N LEU A 32 0.15 -5.48 2.42
CA LEU A 32 -0.16 -6.41 1.34
C LEU A 32 0.62 -7.72 1.54
N ASN A 33 -0.12 -8.83 1.58
CA ASN A 33 0.47 -10.16 1.67
C ASN A 33 1.19 -10.49 0.33
N PRO A 34 2.50 -10.82 0.36
CA PRO A 34 3.27 -11.09 -0.86
C PRO A 34 2.81 -12.33 -1.63
N ALA A 35 2.03 -13.23 -1.01
CA ALA A 35 1.44 -14.37 -1.70
C ALA A 35 0.35 -13.96 -2.71
N HIS A 36 -0.19 -12.74 -2.60
CA HIS A 36 -1.30 -12.25 -3.43
C HIS A 36 -0.97 -11.01 -4.25
N PHE A 37 0.07 -10.26 -3.86
CA PHE A 37 0.38 -8.96 -4.45
C PHE A 37 1.87 -8.84 -4.78
N ALA A 38 2.14 -8.27 -5.95
CA ALA A 38 3.44 -7.77 -6.36
C ALA A 38 3.31 -6.31 -6.79
N LEU A 39 4.40 -5.53 -6.66
CA LEU A 39 4.45 -4.16 -7.15
C LEU A 39 5.12 -4.15 -8.53
N HIS A 40 4.40 -3.66 -9.53
CA HIS A 40 4.92 -3.39 -10.87
C HIS A 40 4.81 -1.89 -11.15
N LEU A 41 5.91 -1.28 -11.62
CA LEU A 41 5.99 0.13 -11.96
C LEU A 41 6.64 0.24 -13.34
N GLU A 42 5.97 0.89 -14.26
CA GLU A 42 6.52 1.26 -15.57
C GLU A 42 6.79 2.76 -15.57
N PHE A 43 7.92 3.15 -16.16
CA PHE A 43 8.41 4.52 -16.22
C PHE A 43 8.47 4.98 -17.68
#